data_AF-A0A7X5JF83-F1
#
_entry.id   AF-A0A7X5JF83-F1
#
_cell.length_a   1.000
_cell.length_b   1.000
_cell.length_c   1.000
_cell.angle_alpha   90.00
_cell.angle_beta   90.00
_cell.angle_gamma   90.00
#
_symmetry.space_group_name_H-M   'P 1'
#
loop_
_entity.id
_entity.type
_entity.pdbx_description
1 polymer ?
#
loop_
_entity_poly.entity_id
_entity_poly.type
_entity_poly.pdbx_seq_one_letter_code
_entity_poly.pdbx_strand_id
1 'polypeptide(L)'
;MLKQQRLDALSDGIFAIVMTLLVLEIRVPEIAGRFVTEANLFHSLLEILPLLFIYATSFTLLYVYWRGQHYIASVFAHNLDNRLTSINAVFLLLIGLVPFSTHFLGLYLFYQIPIIIYGLHMLMISVTLLWMRVHVRDSSDIESDPIDKRSDARGMIRIVMPGVMAIVAIALSFVNVLLSLSLFVIAIYFNLATSNAHWLDRFFDWVNSKFINKPRKKNVLKPKSSKKK
;
A
#
# COMPACT_ATOMS: atom_id res chain seq x y z
N MET A 1 30.60 5.52 -0.62
CA MET A 1 29.20 5.10 -0.39
C MET A 1 28.26 6.22 -0.77
N LEU A 2 27.11 5.90 -1.37
CA LEU A 2 26.05 6.88 -1.62
C LEU A 2 25.57 7.45 -0.28
N LYS A 3 25.35 8.76 -0.20
CA LYS A 3 24.81 9.39 1.01
C LYS A 3 23.30 9.16 1.09
N GLN A 4 22.80 8.78 2.26
CA GLN A 4 21.37 8.58 2.55
C GLN A 4 20.50 9.72 2.00
N GLN A 5 20.84 10.96 2.34
CA GLN A 5 20.14 12.16 1.91
C GLN A 5 19.97 12.29 0.39
N ARG A 6 20.92 11.77 -0.41
CA ARG A 6 20.81 11.83 -1.87
C ARG A 6 19.81 10.81 -2.42
N LEU A 7 19.73 9.63 -1.79
CA LEU A 7 18.76 8.60 -2.17
C LEU A 7 17.34 9.04 -1.78
N ASP A 8 17.19 9.63 -0.60
CA ASP A 8 15.92 10.17 -0.11
C ASP A 8 15.43 11.29 -1.04
N ALA A 9 16.28 12.28 -1.34
CA ALA A 9 15.93 13.38 -2.24
C ALA A 9 15.55 12.92 -3.66
N LEU A 10 16.24 11.91 -4.20
CA LEU A 10 15.87 11.32 -5.49
C LEU A 10 14.49 10.64 -5.43
N SER A 11 14.25 9.88 -4.36
CA SER A 11 12.98 9.15 -4.17
C SER A 11 11.82 10.14 -4.03
N ASP A 12 11.96 11.15 -3.17
CA ASP A 12 10.97 12.22 -2.98
C ASP A 12 10.68 12.97 -4.27
N GLY A 13 11.73 13.32 -5.03
CA GLY A 13 11.59 13.98 -6.33
C GLY A 13 10.80 13.15 -7.34
N ILE A 14 11.10 11.85 -7.44
CA ILE A 14 10.38 10.95 -8.36
C ILE A 14 8.92 10.78 -7.92
N PHE A 15 8.65 10.56 -6.62
CA PHE A 15 7.27 10.47 -6.13
C PHE A 15 6.48 11.76 -6.39
N ALA A 16 7.07 12.94 -6.15
CA ALA A 16 6.44 14.22 -6.43
C ALA A 16 6.09 14.39 -7.92
N ILE A 17 7.02 14.05 -8.82
CA ILE A 17 6.76 14.11 -10.28
C ILE A 17 5.66 13.12 -10.65
N VAL A 18 5.76 11.86 -10.25
CA VAL A 18 4.79 10.82 -10.62
C VAL A 18 3.38 11.15 -10.09
N MET A 19 3.27 11.62 -8.85
CA MET A 19 1.99 12.04 -8.28
C MET A 19 1.35 13.20 -9.03
N THR A 20 2.15 14.13 -9.56
CA THR A 20 1.63 15.24 -10.37
C THR A 20 1.32 14.82 -11.81
N LEU A 21 2.09 13.90 -12.41
CA LEU A 21 1.78 13.36 -13.74
C LEU A 21 0.41 12.67 -13.80
N LEU A 22 -0.03 12.06 -12.69
CA LEU A 22 -1.35 11.43 -12.62
C LEU A 22 -2.51 12.37 -12.99
N VAL A 23 -2.42 13.66 -12.66
CA VAL A 23 -3.52 14.61 -12.94
C VAL A 23 -3.55 15.02 -14.41
N LEU A 24 -2.40 15.00 -15.08
CA LEU A 24 -2.28 15.41 -16.49
C LEU A 24 -3.01 14.45 -17.44
N GLU A 25 -3.23 13.21 -17.01
CA GLU A 25 -3.98 12.21 -17.75
C GLU A 25 -5.50 12.40 -17.65
N ILE A 26 -5.98 13.28 -16.77
CA ILE A 26 -7.39 13.66 -16.68
C ILE A 26 -7.63 14.84 -17.61
N ARG A 27 -8.19 14.56 -18.78
CA ARG A 27 -8.52 15.59 -19.78
C ARG A 27 -9.85 16.25 -19.47
N VAL A 28 -9.92 17.55 -19.73
CA VAL A 28 -11.20 18.27 -19.73
C VAL A 28 -12.06 17.73 -20.89
N PRO A 29 -13.33 17.35 -20.66
CA PRO A 29 -14.19 16.85 -21.71
C PRO A 29 -14.37 17.86 -22.85
N GLU A 30 -14.19 17.40 -24.09
CA GLU A 30 -14.53 18.18 -25.27
C GLU A 30 -15.98 17.89 -25.66
N ILE A 31 -16.84 18.90 -25.65
CA ILE A 31 -18.25 18.75 -26.00
C ILE A 31 -18.36 18.70 -27.52
N ALA A 32 -18.67 17.53 -28.07
CA ALA A 32 -18.92 17.35 -29.49
C ALA A 32 -20.27 17.96 -29.89
N GLY A 33 -20.26 19.12 -30.58
CA GLY A 33 -21.46 19.75 -31.10
C GLY A 33 -21.28 21.24 -31.42
N ARG A 34 -22.20 21.81 -32.22
CA ARG A 34 -22.19 23.26 -32.56
C ARG A 34 -22.66 24.17 -31.42
N PHE A 35 -23.34 23.61 -30.40
CA PHE A 35 -23.89 24.37 -29.29
C PHE A 35 -23.53 23.70 -27.96
N VAL A 36 -22.88 24.46 -27.09
CA VAL A 36 -22.63 24.08 -25.69
C VAL A 36 -23.83 24.52 -24.87
N THR A 37 -24.42 23.59 -24.13
CA THR A 37 -25.49 23.86 -23.16
C THR A 37 -25.03 23.45 -21.77
N GLU A 38 -25.58 24.08 -20.72
CA GLU A 38 -25.29 23.73 -19.33
C GLU A 38 -25.55 22.24 -19.05
N ALA A 39 -26.61 21.67 -19.64
CA ALA A 39 -26.94 20.26 -19.49
C ALA A 39 -25.86 19.33 -20.08
N ASN A 40 -25.37 19.64 -21.29
CA ASN A 40 -24.34 18.83 -21.95
C ASN A 40 -22.98 18.97 -21.25
N LEU A 41 -22.66 20.17 -20.74
CA LEU A 41 -21.45 20.41 -19.95
C LEU A 41 -21.49 19.62 -18.64
N PHE A 42 -22.60 19.68 -17.91
CA PHE A 42 -22.78 18.94 -16.66
C PHE A 42 -22.71 17.43 -16.88
N HIS A 43 -23.35 16.89 -17.93
CA HIS A 43 -23.27 15.47 -18.27
C HIS A 43 -21.82 15.03 -18.55
N SER A 44 -21.09 15.81 -19.35
CA SER A 44 -19.68 15.51 -19.67
C SER A 44 -18.79 15.51 -18.42
N LEU A 45 -19.10 16.34 -17.43
CA LEU A 45 -18.40 16.35 -16.14
C LEU A 45 -18.68 15.07 -15.32
N LEU A 46 -19.90 14.55 -15.37
CA LEU A 46 -20.25 13.29 -14.70
C LEU A 46 -19.51 12.09 -15.31
N GLU A 47 -19.27 12.10 -16.62
CA GLU A 47 -18.55 11.04 -17.33
C GLU A 47 -17.08 10.90 -16.88
N ILE A 48 -16.44 11.98 -16.41
CA ILE A 48 -15.05 11.92 -15.93
C ILE A 48 -14.92 11.54 -14.44
N LEU A 49 -16.01 11.51 -13.68
CA LEU A 49 -15.98 11.17 -12.25
C LEU A 49 -15.32 9.80 -11.96
N PRO A 50 -15.59 8.73 -12.73
CA PRO A 50 -14.91 7.45 -12.51
C PRO A 50 -13.40 7.55 -12.70
N LEU A 51 -12.94 8.29 -13.71
CA LEU A 51 -11.51 8.52 -13.96
C LEU A 51 -10.86 9.31 -12.81
N LEU A 52 -11.52 10.37 -12.33
CA LEU A 52 -11.09 11.13 -11.16
C LEU A 52 -10.97 10.25 -9.90
N PHE A 53 -11.87 9.28 -9.74
CA PHE A 53 -11.83 8.36 -8.61
C PHE A 53 -10.64 7.39 -8.67
N ILE A 54 -10.35 6.86 -9.86
CA ILE A 54 -9.16 6.01 -10.08
C ILE A 54 -7.86 6.80 -9.91
N TYR A 55 -7.84 8.05 -10.35
CA TYR A 55 -6.76 8.99 -10.07
C TYR A 55 -6.54 9.14 -8.55
N ALA A 56 -7.58 9.48 -7.78
CA ALA A 56 -7.46 9.70 -6.33
C ALA A 56 -7.02 8.44 -5.59
N THR A 57 -7.51 7.28 -6.03
CA THR A 57 -7.11 5.96 -5.51
C THR A 57 -5.62 5.69 -5.78
N SER A 58 -5.14 5.99 -6.99
CA SER A 58 -3.73 5.78 -7.37
C SER A 58 -2.78 6.76 -6.69
N PHE A 59 -3.20 8.02 -6.52
CA PHE A 59 -2.47 9.00 -5.72
C PHE A 59 -2.31 8.52 -4.27
N THR A 60 -3.40 8.02 -3.67
CA THR A 60 -3.40 7.47 -2.31
C THR A 60 -2.47 6.27 -2.20
N LEU A 61 -2.48 5.39 -3.20
CA LEU A 61 -1.58 4.24 -3.26
C LEU A 61 -0.11 4.66 -3.34
N LEU A 62 0.23 5.63 -4.20
CA LEU A 62 1.59 6.18 -4.27
C LEU A 62 2.03 6.74 -2.92
N TYR A 63 1.14 7.43 -2.20
CA TYR A 63 1.44 7.94 -0.86
C TYR A 63 1.72 6.81 0.14
N VAL A 64 0.96 5.72 0.09
CA VAL A 64 1.22 4.52 0.91
C VAL A 64 2.59 3.91 0.59
N TYR A 65 2.94 3.77 -0.70
CA TYR A 65 4.23 3.23 -1.11
C TYR A 65 5.40 4.16 -0.75
N TRP A 66 5.24 5.46 -0.92
CA TRP A 66 6.24 6.46 -0.51
C TRP A 66 6.53 6.35 1.00
N ARG A 67 5.49 6.28 1.84
CA ARG A 67 5.67 6.08 3.28
C ARG A 67 6.40 4.78 3.61
N GLY A 68 6.06 3.70 2.92
CA GLY A 68 6.70 2.40 3.11
C GLY A 68 8.17 2.42 2.72
N GLN A 69 8.49 3.01 1.56
CA GLN A 69 9.86 3.15 1.08
C GLN A 69 10.70 4.05 1.98
N HIS A 70 10.16 5.23 2.35
CA HIS A 70 10.84 6.15 3.26
C HIS A 70 11.14 5.49 4.62
N TYR A 71 10.17 4.74 5.17
CA TYR A 71 10.40 4.00 6.40
C TYR A 71 11.53 2.97 6.27
N ILE A 72 11.56 2.18 5.18
CA ILE A 72 12.60 1.17 5.00
C ILE A 72 13.97 1.81 4.76
N ALA A 73 14.04 2.76 3.84
CA ALA A 73 15.31 3.31 3.36
C ALA A 73 15.91 4.34 4.31
N SER A 74 15.10 5.12 5.03
CA SER A 74 15.57 6.28 5.80
C SER A 74 15.39 6.12 7.32
N VAL A 75 14.48 5.24 7.77
CA VAL A 75 14.21 5.03 9.21
C VAL A 75 14.73 3.68 9.69
N PHE A 76 14.56 2.62 8.91
CA PHE A 76 14.96 1.26 9.31
C PHE A 76 16.43 0.97 8.99
N ALA A 77 16.94 1.45 7.85
CA ALA A 77 18.36 1.36 7.50
C ALA A 77 19.11 2.59 8.02
N HIS A 78 20.16 2.39 8.83
CA HIS A 78 21.01 3.48 9.31
C HIS A 78 22.13 3.86 8.31
N ASN A 79 22.45 2.95 7.39
CA ASN A 79 23.44 3.14 6.34
C ASN A 79 22.98 2.47 5.03
N LEU A 80 23.64 2.84 3.93
CA LEU A 80 23.34 2.33 2.59
C LEU A 80 24.43 1.39 2.07
N ASP A 81 24.01 0.32 1.42
CA ASP A 81 24.86 -0.52 0.58
C ASP A 81 24.46 -0.42 -0.91
N ASN A 82 25.32 -0.97 -1.79
CA ASN A 82 25.07 -0.94 -3.24
C ASN A 82 23.86 -1.79 -3.66
N ARG A 83 23.51 -2.81 -2.86
CA ARG A 83 22.41 -3.71 -3.18
C ARG A 83 21.06 -3.04 -2.88
N LEU A 84 20.90 -2.42 -1.72
CA LEU A 84 19.72 -1.65 -1.35
C LEU A 84 19.43 -0.54 -2.35
N THR A 85 20.47 0.20 -2.74
CA THR A 85 20.33 1.29 -3.73
C THR A 85 19.92 0.77 -5.11
N SER A 86 20.41 -0.40 -5.52
CA SER A 86 20.00 -1.05 -6.78
C SER A 86 18.55 -1.52 -6.73
N ILE A 87 18.11 -2.11 -5.62
CA ILE A 87 16.70 -2.52 -5.43
C ILE A 87 15.80 -1.27 -5.42
N ASN A 88 16.22 -0.19 -4.75
CA ASN A 88 15.49 1.08 -4.75
C ASN A 88 15.35 1.68 -6.16
N ALA A 89 16.36 1.54 -7.01
CA ALA A 89 16.27 2.00 -8.40
C ALA A 89 15.19 1.24 -9.19
N VAL A 90 15.11 -0.09 -9.03
CA VAL A 90 14.04 -0.91 -9.64
C VAL A 90 12.66 -0.51 -9.08
N PHE A 91 12.57 -0.25 -7.78
CA PHE A 91 11.33 0.23 -7.16
C PHE A 91 10.89 1.56 -7.78
N LEU A 92 11.78 2.54 -7.88
CA LEU A 92 11.49 3.85 -8.44
C LEU A 92 11.13 3.79 -9.93
N LEU A 93 11.73 2.86 -10.70
CA LEU A 93 11.33 2.59 -12.08
C LEU A 93 9.86 2.17 -12.16
N LEU A 94 9.41 1.25 -11.29
CA LEU A 94 8.01 0.82 -11.25
C LEU A 94 7.08 1.96 -10.80
N ILE A 95 7.51 2.76 -9.81
CA ILE A 95 6.77 3.98 -9.42
C ILE A 95 6.57 4.90 -10.63
N GLY A 96 7.61 5.10 -11.44
CA GLY A 96 7.54 5.89 -12.68
C GLY A 96 6.48 5.41 -13.69
N LEU A 97 6.14 4.12 -13.69
CA LEU A 97 5.16 3.52 -14.60
C LEU A 97 3.72 3.59 -14.07
N VAL A 98 3.50 4.05 -12.83
CA VAL A 98 2.16 4.07 -12.22
C VAL A 98 1.16 4.90 -13.05
N PRO A 99 1.51 6.10 -13.57
CA PRO A 99 0.57 6.91 -14.34
C PRO A 99 0.00 6.20 -15.55
N PHE A 100 0.85 5.46 -16.27
CA PHE A 100 0.42 4.64 -17.40
C PHE A 100 -0.63 3.60 -16.97
N SER A 101 -0.33 2.80 -15.95
CA SER A 101 -1.24 1.74 -15.49
C SER A 101 -2.55 2.30 -14.91
N THR A 102 -2.49 3.43 -14.21
CA THR A 102 -3.65 4.14 -13.66
C THR A 102 -4.55 4.66 -14.77
N HIS A 103 -3.98 5.35 -15.76
CA HIS A 103 -4.75 5.90 -16.87
C HIS A 103 -5.40 4.77 -17.70
N PHE A 104 -4.66 3.70 -17.96
CA PHE A 104 -5.19 2.53 -18.67
C PHE A 104 -6.37 1.89 -17.92
N LEU A 105 -6.30 1.75 -16.59
CA LEU A 105 -7.42 1.29 -15.77
C LEU A 105 -8.60 2.27 -15.81
N GLY A 106 -8.34 3.56 -15.71
CA GLY A 106 -9.37 4.61 -15.71
C GLY A 106 -10.16 4.72 -17.01
N LEU A 107 -9.54 4.46 -18.16
CA LEU A 107 -10.22 4.46 -19.46
C LEU A 107 -11.09 3.20 -19.69
N TYR A 108 -10.68 2.07 -19.11
CA TYR A 108 -11.26 0.76 -19.41
C TYR A 108 -11.74 0.04 -18.14
N LEU A 109 -12.42 0.77 -17.26
CA LEU A 109 -12.90 0.34 -15.93
C LEU A 109 -13.73 -0.95 -15.92
N PHE A 110 -14.43 -1.23 -17.02
CA PHE A 110 -15.33 -2.38 -17.16
C PHE A 110 -14.67 -3.59 -17.82
N TYR A 111 -13.38 -3.49 -18.15
CA TYR A 111 -12.62 -4.57 -18.78
C TYR A 111 -11.69 -5.24 -17.79
N GLN A 112 -11.43 -6.52 -18.05
CA GLN A 112 -10.61 -7.35 -17.18
C GLN A 112 -9.10 -7.06 -17.33
N ILE A 113 -8.63 -6.87 -18.57
CA ILE A 113 -7.20 -6.68 -18.88
C ILE A 113 -6.56 -5.52 -18.10
N PRO A 114 -7.18 -4.32 -18.00
CA PRO A 114 -6.62 -3.22 -17.21
C PRO A 114 -6.48 -3.54 -15.72
N ILE A 115 -7.43 -4.30 -15.14
CA ILE A 115 -7.35 -4.74 -13.74
C ILE A 115 -6.17 -5.69 -13.55
N ILE A 116 -5.96 -6.62 -14.49
CA ILE A 116 -4.82 -7.54 -14.46
C ILE A 116 -3.51 -6.78 -14.54
N ILE A 117 -3.37 -5.86 -15.50
CA ILE A 117 -2.15 -5.07 -15.68
C ILE A 117 -1.87 -4.20 -14.45
N TYR A 118 -2.87 -3.48 -13.95
CA TYR A 118 -2.73 -2.64 -12.77
C TYR A 118 -2.39 -3.46 -11.52
N GLY A 119 -3.06 -4.61 -11.32
CA GLY A 119 -2.79 -5.52 -10.21
C GLY A 119 -1.39 -6.13 -10.27
N LEU A 120 -0.95 -6.62 -11.42
CA LEU A 120 0.41 -7.16 -11.60
C LEU A 120 1.45 -6.07 -11.34
N HIS A 121 1.21 -4.85 -11.82
CA HIS A 121 2.11 -3.73 -11.59
C HIS A 121 2.24 -3.41 -10.09
N MET A 122 1.12 -3.33 -9.36
CA MET A 122 1.14 -3.16 -7.91
C MET A 122 1.82 -4.32 -7.17
N LEU A 123 1.63 -5.55 -7.63
CA LEU A 123 2.30 -6.72 -7.07
C LEU A 123 3.82 -6.60 -7.23
N MET A 124 4.31 -6.18 -8.39
CA MET A 124 5.74 -5.95 -8.63
C MET A 124 6.31 -4.87 -7.70
N ILE A 125 5.58 -3.76 -7.50
CA ILE A 125 5.98 -2.69 -6.56
C ILE A 125 6.05 -3.25 -5.13
N SER A 126 5.02 -3.98 -4.70
CA SER A 126 4.94 -4.59 -3.37
C SER A 126 6.06 -5.61 -3.12
N VAL A 127 6.36 -6.45 -4.12
CA VAL A 127 7.46 -7.43 -4.05
C VAL A 127 8.80 -6.73 -3.93
N THR A 128 9.03 -5.66 -4.70
CA THR A 128 10.29 -4.92 -4.64
C THR A 128 10.46 -4.23 -3.28
N LEU A 129 9.39 -3.66 -2.73
CA LEU A 129 9.40 -3.04 -1.41
C LEU A 129 9.64 -4.07 -0.29
N LEU A 130 9.02 -5.26 -0.39
CA LEU A 130 9.28 -6.38 0.51
C LEU A 130 10.74 -6.84 0.41
N TRP A 131 11.29 -6.90 -0.81
CA TRP A 131 12.67 -7.28 -1.03
C TRP A 131 13.64 -6.28 -0.39
N MET A 132 13.40 -4.98 -0.50
CA MET A 132 14.17 -3.96 0.23
C MET A 132 14.14 -4.21 1.74
N ARG A 133 12.96 -4.46 2.31
CA ARG A 133 12.83 -4.71 3.75
C ARG A 133 13.58 -5.94 4.22
N VAL A 134 13.43 -7.06 3.50
CA VAL A 134 14.10 -8.31 3.83
C VAL A 134 15.62 -8.13 3.74
N HIS A 135 16.10 -7.40 2.73
CA HIS A 135 17.51 -7.06 2.59
C HIS A 135 18.03 -6.23 3.77
N VAL A 136 17.32 -5.17 4.17
CA VAL A 136 17.72 -4.36 5.34
C VAL A 136 17.75 -5.18 6.63
N ARG A 137 16.79 -6.08 6.84
CA ARG A 137 16.71 -6.92 8.04
C ARG A 137 17.82 -7.97 8.11
N ASP A 138 18.14 -8.60 6.99
CA ASP A 138 19.00 -9.80 6.96
C ASP A 138 20.45 -9.49 6.54
N SER A 139 20.74 -8.26 6.09
CA SER A 139 22.10 -7.85 5.69
C SER A 139 23.00 -7.62 6.90
N SER A 140 24.20 -8.19 6.87
CA SER A 140 25.26 -7.90 7.85
C SER A 140 25.87 -6.51 7.68
N ASP A 141 25.73 -5.93 6.49
CA ASP A 141 26.39 -4.68 6.10
C ASP A 141 25.51 -3.46 6.38
N ILE A 142 24.26 -3.68 6.83
CA ILE A 142 23.30 -2.63 7.15
C ILE A 142 23.03 -2.64 8.66
N GLU A 143 23.36 -1.54 9.31
CA GLU A 143 22.98 -1.29 10.69
C GLU A 143 21.48 -0.98 10.75
N SER A 144 20.76 -1.70 11.61
CA SER A 144 19.34 -1.50 11.85
C SER A 144 18.98 -1.77 13.30
N ASP A 145 18.04 -1.00 13.85
CA ASP A 145 17.59 -1.19 15.22
C ASP A 145 16.79 -2.50 15.38
N PRO A 146 16.91 -3.18 16.53
CA PRO A 146 16.06 -4.32 16.85
C PRO A 146 14.59 -3.88 16.92
N ILE A 147 13.78 -4.38 15.98
CA ILE A 147 12.36 -4.05 15.91
C ILE A 147 11.56 -4.95 16.86
N ASP A 148 10.68 -4.36 17.69
CA ASP A 148 9.67 -5.11 18.44
C ASP A 148 8.77 -5.92 17.48
N LYS A 149 8.51 -7.19 17.82
CA LYS A 149 7.75 -8.12 16.97
C LYS A 149 6.38 -7.58 16.54
N ARG A 150 5.71 -6.78 17.39
CA ARG A 150 4.42 -6.17 17.02
C ARG A 150 4.61 -5.03 16.01
N SER A 151 5.63 -4.21 16.19
CA SER A 151 5.96 -3.15 15.24
C SER A 151 6.38 -3.71 13.87
N ASP A 152 7.17 -4.80 13.88
CA ASP A 152 7.58 -5.50 12.66
C ASP A 152 6.37 -6.05 11.91
N ALA A 153 5.49 -6.79 12.59
CA ALA A 153 4.28 -7.34 11.98
C ALA A 153 3.36 -6.26 11.38
N ARG A 154 3.17 -5.13 12.07
CA ARG A 154 2.38 -4.00 11.56
C ARG A 154 3.00 -3.40 10.31
N GLY A 155 4.30 -3.19 10.30
CA GLY A 155 5.01 -2.72 9.10
C GLY A 155 4.85 -3.72 7.95
N MET A 156 4.93 -5.03 8.23
CA MET A 156 4.88 -6.07 7.22
C MET A 156 3.51 -6.10 6.54
N ILE A 157 2.43 -6.01 7.33
CA ILE A 157 1.07 -5.95 6.80
C ILE A 157 0.91 -4.77 5.85
N ARG A 158 1.47 -3.59 6.18
CA ARG A 158 1.36 -2.40 5.32
C ARG A 158 1.99 -2.60 3.95
N ILE A 159 3.11 -3.31 3.88
CA ILE A 159 3.85 -3.58 2.64
C ILE A 159 3.20 -4.71 1.83
N VAL A 160 2.79 -5.78 2.49
CA VAL A 160 2.31 -7.00 1.83
C VAL A 160 0.84 -6.90 1.42
N MET A 161 0.02 -6.16 2.17
CA MET A 161 -1.42 -6.09 1.93
C MET A 161 -1.80 -5.56 0.54
N PRO A 162 -1.19 -4.49 -0.02
CA PRO A 162 -1.48 -4.05 -1.39
C PRO A 162 -1.21 -5.14 -2.43
N GLY A 163 -0.10 -5.87 -2.32
CA GLY A 163 0.24 -6.97 -3.23
C GLY A 163 -0.69 -8.18 -3.10
N VAL A 164 -1.04 -8.58 -1.87
CA VAL A 164 -2.01 -9.67 -1.65
C VAL A 164 -3.38 -9.30 -2.20
N MET A 165 -3.83 -8.07 -1.95
CA MET A 165 -5.11 -7.58 -2.47
C MET A 165 -5.09 -7.47 -3.99
N ALA A 166 -3.93 -7.20 -4.60
CA ALA A 166 -3.78 -7.26 -6.05
C ALA A 166 -4.01 -8.66 -6.60
N ILE A 167 -3.46 -9.70 -5.98
CA ILE A 167 -3.72 -11.08 -6.39
C ILE A 167 -5.20 -11.44 -6.25
N VAL A 168 -5.83 -11.07 -5.13
CA VAL A 168 -7.25 -11.34 -4.90
C VAL A 168 -8.14 -10.61 -5.91
N ALA A 169 -7.86 -9.34 -6.19
CA ALA A 169 -8.59 -8.57 -7.19
C ALA A 169 -8.42 -9.16 -8.59
N ILE A 170 -7.20 -9.53 -8.99
CA ILE A 170 -6.96 -10.24 -10.26
C ILE A 170 -7.84 -11.49 -10.35
N ALA A 171 -7.87 -12.32 -9.30
CA ALA A 171 -8.71 -13.52 -9.29
C ALA A 171 -10.21 -13.20 -9.39
N LEU A 172 -10.68 -12.18 -8.65
CA LEU A 172 -12.08 -11.74 -8.70
C LEU A 172 -12.47 -11.12 -10.03
N SER A 173 -11.52 -10.55 -10.78
CA SER A 173 -11.78 -9.93 -12.08
C SER A 173 -12.36 -10.92 -13.11
N PHE A 174 -12.06 -12.22 -12.97
CA PHE A 174 -12.62 -13.29 -13.82
C PHE A 174 -14.09 -13.58 -13.52
N VAL A 175 -14.58 -13.19 -12.34
CA VAL A 175 -15.97 -13.41 -11.91
C VAL A 175 -16.78 -12.14 -12.09
N ASN A 176 -16.27 -11.01 -11.56
CA ASN A 176 -16.95 -9.73 -11.61
C ASN A 176 -15.94 -8.57 -11.52
N VAL A 177 -15.84 -7.81 -12.60
CA VAL A 177 -14.95 -6.66 -12.74
C VAL A 177 -15.25 -5.56 -11.72
N LEU A 178 -16.53 -5.22 -11.49
CA LEU A 178 -16.91 -4.17 -10.55
C LEU A 178 -16.59 -4.55 -9.10
N LEU A 179 -16.81 -5.82 -8.73
CA LEU A 179 -16.48 -6.34 -7.40
C LEU A 179 -14.96 -6.27 -7.17
N SER A 180 -14.18 -6.69 -8.16
CA SER A 180 -12.71 -6.61 -8.13
C SER A 180 -12.24 -5.17 -7.94
N LEU A 181 -12.76 -4.24 -8.74
CA LEU A 181 -12.40 -2.83 -8.63
C LEU A 181 -12.77 -2.23 -7.27
N SER A 182 -13.97 -2.55 -6.79
CA SER A 182 -14.46 -2.09 -5.48
C SER A 182 -13.55 -2.59 -4.34
N LEU A 183 -13.17 -3.88 -4.38
CA LEU A 183 -12.24 -4.44 -3.41
C LEU A 183 -10.88 -3.74 -3.48
N PHE A 184 -10.39 -3.43 -4.68
CA PHE A 184 -9.12 -2.75 -4.87
C PHE A 184 -9.07 -1.39 -4.16
N VAL A 185 -10.10 -0.59 -4.41
CA VAL A 185 -10.25 0.74 -3.81
C VAL A 185 -10.32 0.61 -2.29
N ILE A 186 -11.21 -0.25 -1.78
CA ILE A 186 -11.38 -0.46 -0.34
C ILE A 186 -10.06 -0.89 0.30
N ALA A 187 -9.32 -1.79 -0.33
CA ALA A 187 -8.03 -2.26 0.18
C ALA A 187 -7.01 -1.11 0.32
N ILE A 188 -6.93 -0.22 -0.67
CA ILE A 188 -5.99 0.91 -0.66
C ILE A 188 -6.34 1.89 0.46
N TYR A 189 -7.62 2.28 0.56
CA TYR A 189 -8.08 3.19 1.62
C TYR A 189 -7.99 2.56 3.02
N PHE A 190 -8.26 1.26 3.13
CA PHE A 190 -8.07 0.50 4.36
C PHE A 190 -6.60 0.50 4.78
N ASN A 191 -5.68 0.26 3.84
CA ASN A 191 -4.24 0.31 4.12
C ASN A 191 -3.83 1.69 4.65
N LEU A 192 -4.29 2.78 4.00
CA LEU A 192 -4.08 4.15 4.49
C LEU A 192 -4.62 4.35 5.92
N ALA A 193 -5.85 3.92 6.19
CA ALA A 193 -6.50 4.07 7.50
C ALA A 193 -5.78 3.29 8.61
N THR A 194 -5.35 2.06 8.31
CA THR A 194 -4.54 1.25 9.24
C THR A 194 -3.18 1.87 9.54
N SER A 195 -2.72 2.78 8.69
CA SER A 195 -1.49 3.51 8.95
C SER A 195 -1.61 4.53 10.08
N ASN A 196 -2.83 5.00 10.38
CA ASN A 196 -3.11 6.02 11.39
C ASN A 196 -3.86 5.49 12.62
N ALA A 197 -4.49 4.31 12.54
CA ALA A 197 -5.41 3.86 13.60
C ALA A 197 -4.83 2.73 14.48
N HIS A 198 -4.82 2.96 15.79
CA HIS A 198 -4.64 1.97 16.88
C HIS A 198 -5.66 0.81 16.86
N TRP A 199 -6.58 0.79 15.89
CA TRP A 199 -7.62 -0.23 15.76
C TRP A 199 -7.07 -1.61 15.37
N LEU A 200 -5.92 -1.66 14.69
CA LEU A 200 -5.22 -2.92 14.42
C LEU A 200 -4.74 -3.53 15.74
N ASP A 201 -4.29 -2.72 16.69
CA ASP A 201 -3.91 -3.22 18.02
C ASP A 201 -5.13 -3.84 18.70
N ARG A 202 -6.30 -3.19 18.63
CA ARG A 202 -7.55 -3.75 19.17
C ARG A 202 -8.02 -5.02 18.44
N PHE A 203 -7.87 -5.09 17.12
CA PHE A 203 -8.21 -6.28 16.35
C PHE A 203 -7.26 -7.44 16.67
N PHE A 204 -5.94 -7.20 16.70
CA PHE A 204 -4.96 -8.20 17.08
C PHE A 204 -5.13 -8.62 18.54
N ASP A 205 -5.40 -7.71 19.48
CA ASP A 205 -5.68 -8.04 20.87
C ASP A 205 -6.97 -8.88 21.00
N TRP A 206 -8.00 -8.59 20.20
CA TRP A 206 -9.22 -9.39 20.13
C TRP A 206 -8.97 -10.79 19.55
N VAL A 207 -8.25 -10.92 18.43
CA VAL A 207 -7.90 -12.23 17.85
C VAL A 207 -7.03 -13.03 18.83
N ASN A 208 -6.02 -12.41 19.41
CA ASN A 208 -5.06 -13.05 20.32
C ASN A 208 -5.73 -13.50 21.63
N SER A 209 -6.65 -12.70 22.18
CA SER A 209 -7.45 -13.09 23.35
C SER A 209 -8.45 -14.21 23.07
N LYS A 210 -8.97 -14.30 21.84
CA LYS A 210 -9.99 -15.30 21.48
C LYS A 210 -9.40 -16.63 21.03
N PHE A 211 -8.21 -16.63 20.41
CA PHE A 211 -7.64 -17.81 19.76
C PHE A 211 -6.31 -18.30 20.33
N ILE A 212 -5.49 -17.43 20.95
CA ILE A 212 -4.11 -17.78 21.33
C ILE A 212 -3.95 -17.94 22.84
N ASN A 213 -4.52 -17.04 23.65
CA ASN A 213 -4.42 -17.09 25.12
C ASN A 213 -5.76 -17.43 25.78
N LYS A 214 -6.10 -18.73 25.86
CA LYS A 214 -7.09 -19.19 26.84
C LYS A 214 -6.45 -19.08 28.24
N PRO A 215 -7.02 -18.32 29.19
CA PRO A 215 -6.45 -18.25 30.53
C PRO A 215 -6.45 -19.65 31.16
N ARG A 216 -5.25 -20.21 31.40
CA ARG A 216 -5.09 -21.42 32.23
C ARG A 216 -5.66 -21.08 33.61
N LYS A 217 -6.78 -21.72 33.97
CA LYS A 217 -7.32 -21.67 35.35
C LYS A 217 -6.18 -22.02 36.31
N LYS A 218 -5.68 -21.03 37.04
CA LYS A 218 -4.79 -21.28 38.18
C LYS A 218 -5.63 -22.03 39.21
N ASN A 219 -5.34 -23.31 39.42
CA ASN A 219 -5.86 -24.06 40.55
C ASN A 219 -5.32 -23.39 41.82
N VAL A 220 -6.17 -22.61 42.47
CA VAL A 220 -5.90 -22.03 43.79
C VAL A 220 -5.86 -23.19 44.79
N LEU A 221 -4.65 -23.59 45.17
CA LEU A 221 -4.44 -24.50 46.29
C LEU A 221 -5.02 -23.86 47.55
N LYS A 222 -6.01 -24.52 48.17
CA LYS A 222 -6.55 -24.14 49.47
C LYS A 222 -5.43 -24.12 50.52
N PRO A 223 -5.33 -23.10 51.37
CA PRO A 223 -4.33 -23.08 52.43
C PRO A 223 -4.63 -24.17 53.48
N LYS A 224 -3.60 -24.94 53.84
CA LYS A 224 -3.63 -25.89 54.96
C LYS A 224 -3.93 -25.13 56.25
N SER A 225 -4.96 -25.56 56.96
CA SER A 225 -5.30 -25.11 58.32
C SER A 225 -4.12 -25.34 59.26
N SER A 226 -3.63 -24.28 59.91
CA SER A 226 -2.74 -24.37 61.06
C SER A 226 -3.55 -24.82 62.28
N LYS A 227 -3.27 -26.03 62.78
CA LYS A 227 -3.66 -26.40 64.14
C LYS A 227 -2.71 -25.71 65.12
N LYS A 228 -3.25 -24.93 66.06
CA LYS A 228 -2.59 -24.51 67.29
C LYS A 228 -3.32 -25.16 68.47
N LYS A 229 -2.54 -25.95 69.22
CA LYS A 229 -2.84 -26.62 70.50
C LYS A 229 -3.87 -27.75 70.47
#